data_AF-A0A2P2L939-F1
#
_entry.id   AF-A0A2P2L939-F1
#
_cell.length_a   1.000
_cell.length_b   1.000
_cell.length_c   1.000
_cell.angle_alpha   90.00
_cell.angle_beta   90.00
_cell.angle_gamma   90.00
#
_symmetry.space_group_name_H-M   'P 1'
#
loop_
_entity.id
_entity.type
_entity.pdbx_description
1 polymer ?
#
loop_
_entity_poly.entity_id
_entity_poly.type
_entity_poly.pdbx_seq_one_letter_code
_entity_poly.pdbx_strand_id
1 'polypeptide(L)'
;MSSWRTLVLRVGDKCPEYGNTSDFKEPIETCFGVVRRELEHSENDILSFLLQCVEQLPHKIPLYGTLIGLLNLENEDFVRKIVECTQTNFQDALYRGNCDKIRILMRFLTSMMCSKVLQPASLVVVFETLLSSAATTLDEEKGNPAWQARGDFYVTCILSCLPWGGSELAEQAPEEIERVMVGIEAYMSIRRHNSDSGLSFFEDDDESGEGLAEKDFLEDLWDRIQVLSNGGWKIESVPRPHLSFEAQLVAGKSYECGPINTPDQPEPFSRLPGTNYGKQKHDAESKYPQRIRRLNIFPASKTEDMQPIDRFIVEEYLLDVLLFLNGCRKECASYLVGLPVAFRYEYLMAETIFSQLLLLPQPPFKPMYYALVIMDLCKALPGAFPSVVAAAVRALFEKIVDLDMECRTRFILWFSHHLSNFQFIWPWEEWAYVLDLPRWAPQRVFVQEVLEREVRLSYWDKVKQV
;
A
#
# COMPACT_ATOMS: atom_id res chain seq x y z
N MET A 1 -26.92 -20.95 9.74
CA MET A 1 -25.46 -21.13 9.55
C MET A 1 -25.02 -20.12 8.51
N SER A 2 -23.95 -19.38 8.78
CA SER A 2 -23.37 -18.47 7.79
C SER A 2 -22.86 -19.27 6.60
N SER A 3 -23.01 -18.75 5.38
CA SER A 3 -22.50 -19.41 4.17
C SER A 3 -20.97 -19.51 4.24
N TRP A 4 -20.39 -20.56 3.62
CA TRP A 4 -18.94 -20.68 3.48
C TRP A 4 -18.31 -19.42 2.85
N ARG A 5 -19.03 -18.74 1.93
CA ARG A 5 -18.60 -17.46 1.34
C ARG A 5 -18.43 -16.37 2.41
N THR A 6 -19.40 -16.26 3.32
CA THR A 6 -19.34 -15.28 4.42
C THR A 6 -18.17 -15.58 5.35
N LEU A 7 -17.93 -16.85 5.67
CA LEU A 7 -16.81 -17.25 6.53
C LEU A 7 -15.46 -16.95 5.89
N VAL A 8 -15.26 -17.29 4.61
CA VAL A 8 -14.04 -16.96 3.87
C VAL A 8 -13.84 -15.45 3.79
N LEU A 9 -14.88 -14.68 3.47
CA LEU A 9 -14.79 -13.23 3.37
C LEU A 9 -14.41 -12.59 4.72
N ARG A 10 -15.02 -13.06 5.81
CA ARG A 10 -14.90 -12.50 7.16
C ARG A 10 -13.77 -13.11 7.99
N VAL A 11 -12.96 -14.04 7.46
CA VAL A 11 -11.91 -14.71 8.25
C VAL A 11 -10.97 -13.68 8.90
N GLY A 12 -10.80 -13.70 10.21
CA GLY A 12 -9.99 -12.71 10.93
C GLY A 12 -10.65 -11.34 11.19
N ASP A 13 -11.91 -11.13 10.77
CA ASP A 13 -12.69 -9.97 11.19
C ASP A 13 -13.21 -10.16 12.63
N LYS A 14 -13.36 -9.06 13.36
CA LYS A 14 -14.12 -9.04 14.62
C LYS A 14 -15.62 -9.06 14.30
N CYS A 15 -16.22 -10.24 14.16
CA CYS A 15 -17.61 -10.40 13.79
C CYS A 15 -18.32 -11.54 14.56
N PRO A 16 -19.66 -11.55 14.62
CA PRO A 16 -20.41 -12.57 15.35
C PRO A 16 -20.09 -14.02 14.94
N GLU A 17 -19.69 -14.22 13.68
CA GLU A 17 -19.33 -15.54 13.15
C GLU A 17 -18.06 -16.13 13.76
N TYR A 18 -17.12 -15.29 14.23
CA TYR A 18 -15.82 -15.70 14.78
C TYR A 18 -15.61 -15.27 16.24
N GLY A 19 -16.51 -14.48 16.80
CA GLY A 19 -16.35 -13.93 18.14
C GLY A 19 -15.29 -12.83 18.21
N ASN A 20 -14.94 -12.41 19.43
CA ASN A 20 -13.92 -11.39 19.69
C ASN A 20 -12.59 -12.05 20.10
N THR A 21 -12.07 -12.99 19.31
CA THR A 21 -10.75 -13.58 19.56
C THR A 21 -9.65 -12.71 18.96
N SER A 22 -8.54 -12.55 19.69
CA SER A 22 -7.32 -11.90 19.16
C SER A 22 -6.42 -12.90 18.42
N ASP A 23 -6.69 -14.20 18.55
CA ASP A 23 -5.99 -15.27 17.84
C ASP A 23 -6.73 -15.61 16.53
N PHE A 24 -5.98 -15.72 15.43
CA PHE A 24 -6.47 -16.11 14.12
C PHE A 24 -6.69 -17.62 13.97
N LYS A 25 -6.16 -18.44 14.89
CA LYS A 25 -6.21 -19.90 14.82
C LYS A 25 -7.64 -20.44 14.74
N GLU A 26 -8.48 -20.14 15.72
CA GLU A 26 -9.87 -20.64 15.79
C GLU A 26 -10.73 -20.17 14.59
N PRO A 27 -10.66 -18.89 14.17
CA PRO A 27 -11.31 -18.45 12.93
C PRO A 27 -10.86 -19.24 11.68
N ILE A 28 -9.56 -19.51 11.54
CA ILE A 28 -9.03 -20.27 10.40
C ILE A 28 -9.49 -21.73 10.46
N GLU A 29 -9.43 -22.39 11.62
CA GLU A 29 -9.91 -23.78 11.80
C GLU A 29 -11.40 -23.91 11.47
N THR A 30 -12.20 -22.95 11.93
CA THR A 30 -13.64 -22.88 11.64
C THR A 30 -13.89 -22.70 10.14
N CYS A 31 -13.19 -21.75 9.50
CA CYS A 31 -13.30 -21.51 8.07
C CYS A 31 -12.90 -22.77 7.27
N PHE A 32 -11.75 -23.35 7.59
CA PHE A 32 -11.24 -24.57 7.00
C PHE A 32 -12.23 -25.73 7.10
N GLY A 33 -12.78 -25.98 8.30
CA GLY A 33 -13.72 -27.07 8.53
C GLY A 33 -14.99 -26.98 7.68
N VAL A 34 -15.48 -25.76 7.41
CA VAL A 34 -16.64 -25.53 6.54
C VAL A 34 -16.27 -25.63 5.06
N VAL A 35 -15.20 -24.95 4.63
CA VAL A 35 -14.76 -24.96 3.22
C VAL A 35 -14.42 -26.37 2.76
N ARG A 36 -13.74 -27.15 3.61
CA ARG A 36 -13.40 -28.55 3.34
C ARG A 36 -14.62 -29.42 3.04
N ARG A 37 -15.72 -29.24 3.79
CA ARG A 37 -16.96 -30.02 3.58
C ARG A 37 -17.68 -29.63 2.29
N GLU A 38 -17.60 -28.36 1.90
CA GLU A 38 -18.25 -27.83 0.70
C GLU A 38 -17.44 -28.09 -0.58
N LEU A 39 -16.17 -28.48 -0.44
CA LEU A 39 -15.25 -28.66 -1.57
C LEU A 39 -15.76 -29.67 -2.60
N GLU A 40 -16.35 -30.78 -2.15
CA GLU A 40 -16.92 -31.82 -3.02
C GLU A 40 -18.10 -31.33 -3.88
N HIS A 41 -18.76 -30.25 -3.47
CA HIS A 41 -19.98 -29.75 -4.12
C HIS A 41 -19.77 -28.45 -4.90
N SER A 42 -18.81 -27.63 -4.48
CA SER A 42 -18.64 -26.25 -4.94
C SER A 42 -17.19 -25.90 -5.27
N GLU A 43 -16.38 -26.88 -5.69
CA GLU A 43 -14.93 -26.71 -5.94
C GLU A 43 -14.60 -25.46 -6.79
N ASN A 44 -15.23 -25.31 -7.97
CA ASN A 44 -14.98 -24.20 -8.88
C ASN A 44 -15.38 -22.84 -8.30
N ASP A 45 -16.49 -22.81 -7.55
CA ASP A 45 -16.99 -21.61 -6.88
C ASP A 45 -16.05 -21.17 -5.76
N ILE A 46 -15.53 -22.14 -4.99
CA ILE A 46 -14.58 -21.89 -3.90
C ILE A 46 -13.24 -21.40 -4.48
N LEU A 47 -12.74 -22.03 -5.53
CA LEU A 47 -11.52 -21.60 -6.23
C LEU A 47 -11.63 -20.15 -6.69
N SER A 48 -12.70 -19.84 -7.44
CA SER A 48 -12.95 -18.49 -7.96
C SER A 48 -13.07 -17.46 -6.83
N PHE A 49 -13.82 -17.80 -5.78
CA PHE A 49 -14.06 -16.88 -4.66
C PHE A 49 -12.81 -16.64 -3.81
N LEU A 50 -11.99 -17.66 -3.56
CA LEU A 50 -10.71 -17.50 -2.83
C LEU A 50 -9.75 -16.59 -3.59
N LEU A 51 -9.59 -16.80 -4.90
CA LEU A 51 -8.74 -15.93 -5.73
C LEU A 51 -9.27 -14.49 -5.76
N GLN A 52 -10.59 -14.31 -5.85
CA GLN A 52 -11.19 -12.98 -5.75
C GLN A 52 -10.91 -12.32 -4.40
N CYS A 53 -11.02 -13.06 -3.29
CA CYS A 53 -10.73 -12.54 -1.96
C CYS A 53 -9.27 -12.13 -1.81
N VAL A 54 -8.33 -12.93 -2.32
CA VAL A 54 -6.90 -12.60 -2.35
C VAL A 54 -6.64 -11.31 -3.11
N GLU A 55 -7.25 -11.16 -4.29
CA GLU A 55 -7.06 -9.99 -5.16
C GLU A 55 -7.71 -8.72 -4.58
N GLN A 56 -8.82 -8.82 -3.84
CA GLN A 56 -9.60 -7.67 -3.38
C GLN A 56 -9.45 -7.36 -1.88
N LEU A 57 -8.87 -8.26 -1.09
CA LEU A 57 -8.60 -8.09 0.34
C LEU A 57 -7.14 -8.44 0.67
N PRO A 58 -6.16 -7.72 0.09
CA PRO A 58 -4.75 -8.08 0.21
C PRO A 58 -4.20 -8.01 1.64
N HIS A 59 -4.81 -7.20 2.52
CA HIS A 59 -4.50 -7.17 3.96
C HIS A 59 -4.82 -8.49 4.69
N LYS A 60 -5.56 -9.41 4.05
CA LYS A 60 -5.93 -10.73 4.58
C LYS A 60 -5.18 -11.89 3.91
N ILE A 61 -4.24 -11.60 2.99
CA ILE A 61 -3.45 -12.61 2.27
C ILE A 61 -2.78 -13.65 3.20
N PRO A 62 -2.20 -13.30 4.37
CA PRO A 62 -1.63 -14.30 5.27
C PRO A 62 -2.66 -15.34 5.76
N LEU A 63 -3.90 -14.90 5.99
CA LEU A 63 -5.00 -15.76 6.43
C LEU A 63 -5.41 -16.72 5.30
N TYR A 64 -5.56 -16.20 4.08
CA TYR A 64 -5.90 -17.02 2.91
C TYR A 64 -4.80 -18.02 2.56
N GLY A 65 -3.52 -17.61 2.62
CA GLY A 65 -2.40 -18.53 2.40
C GLY A 65 -2.41 -19.69 3.39
N THR A 66 -2.66 -19.41 4.68
CA THR A 66 -2.73 -20.46 5.71
C THR A 66 -3.91 -21.40 5.50
N LEU A 67 -5.09 -20.85 5.18
CA LEU A 67 -6.27 -21.65 4.84
C LEU A 67 -6.00 -22.60 3.66
N ILE A 68 -5.33 -22.11 2.61
CA ILE A 68 -4.96 -22.92 1.44
C ILE A 68 -3.91 -23.97 1.82
N GLY A 69 -2.96 -23.65 2.69
CA GLY A 69 -2.01 -24.61 3.26
C GLY A 69 -2.71 -25.77 3.96
N LEU A 70 -3.74 -25.49 4.76
CA LEU A 70 -4.55 -26.53 5.42
C LEU A 70 -5.37 -27.34 4.40
N LEU A 71 -5.96 -26.69 3.38
CA LEU A 71 -6.69 -27.39 2.32
C LEU A 71 -5.78 -28.32 1.49
N ASN A 72 -4.49 -28.00 1.37
CA ASN A 72 -3.51 -28.82 0.66
C ASN A 72 -3.30 -30.19 1.32
N LEU A 73 -3.46 -30.27 2.65
CA LEU A 73 -3.34 -31.53 3.40
C LEU A 73 -4.50 -32.50 3.10
N GLU A 74 -5.62 -31.98 2.62
CA GLU A 74 -6.84 -32.75 2.35
C GLU A 74 -7.06 -32.99 0.84
N ASN A 75 -6.73 -32.01 -0.01
CA ASN A 75 -6.95 -32.08 -1.45
C ASN A 75 -5.82 -31.39 -2.24
N GLU A 76 -4.79 -32.16 -2.58
CA GLU A 76 -3.64 -31.71 -3.37
C GLU A 76 -4.03 -31.21 -4.77
N ASP A 77 -4.96 -31.90 -5.45
CA ASP A 77 -5.35 -31.55 -6.82
C ASP A 77 -6.07 -30.20 -6.87
N PHE A 78 -6.91 -29.90 -5.87
CA PHE A 78 -7.55 -28.60 -5.74
C PHE A 78 -6.52 -27.47 -5.54
N VAL A 79 -5.57 -27.66 -4.62
CA VAL A 79 -4.56 -26.63 -4.34
C VAL A 79 -3.60 -26.46 -5.51
N ARG A 80 -3.27 -27.53 -6.24
CA ARG A 80 -2.51 -27.43 -7.49
C ARG A 80 -3.21 -26.51 -8.49
N LYS A 81 -4.53 -26.63 -8.66
CA LYS A 81 -5.29 -25.71 -9.53
C LYS A 81 -5.20 -24.26 -9.05
N ILE A 82 -5.22 -24.00 -7.74
CA ILE A 82 -5.02 -22.65 -7.19
C ILE A 82 -3.65 -22.10 -7.59
N VAL A 83 -2.58 -22.89 -7.44
CA VAL A 83 -1.22 -22.49 -7.82
C VAL A 83 -1.13 -22.20 -9.31
N GLU A 84 -1.66 -23.08 -10.16
CA GLU A 84 -1.68 -22.92 -11.64
C GLU A 84 -2.48 -21.68 -12.07
N CYS A 85 -3.67 -21.45 -11.49
CA CYS A 85 -4.47 -20.26 -11.75
C CYS A 85 -3.75 -18.98 -11.29
N THR A 86 -3.10 -19.02 -10.12
CA THR A 86 -2.33 -17.88 -9.60
C THR A 86 -1.16 -17.53 -10.52
N GLN A 87 -0.42 -18.53 -10.98
CA GLN A 87 0.67 -18.34 -11.94
C GLN A 87 0.15 -17.76 -13.27
N THR A 88 -0.97 -18.29 -13.78
CA THR A 88 -1.58 -17.79 -15.02
C THR A 88 -2.01 -16.33 -14.89
N ASN A 89 -2.68 -15.97 -13.79
CA ASN A 89 -3.10 -14.60 -13.50
C ASN A 89 -1.90 -13.66 -13.32
N PHE A 90 -0.83 -14.15 -12.69
CA PHE A 90 0.40 -13.38 -12.51
C PHE A 90 1.11 -13.11 -13.83
N GLN A 91 1.20 -14.12 -14.70
CA GLN A 91 1.78 -13.98 -16.03
C GLN A 91 0.96 -13.00 -16.91
N ASP A 92 -0.38 -13.09 -16.88
CA ASP A 92 -1.26 -12.14 -17.57
C ASP A 92 -1.10 -10.72 -17.02
N ALA A 93 -0.97 -10.56 -15.69
CA ALA A 93 -0.73 -9.26 -15.06
C ALA A 93 0.61 -8.65 -15.50
N LEU A 94 1.68 -9.44 -15.59
CA LEU A 94 2.98 -9.00 -16.11
C LEU A 94 2.88 -8.51 -17.56
N TYR A 95 2.23 -9.28 -18.45
CA TYR A 95 2.07 -8.89 -19.86
C TYR A 95 1.23 -7.62 -20.04
N ARG A 96 0.16 -7.47 -19.24
CA ARG A 96 -0.67 -6.27 -19.27
C ARG A 96 -0.01 -5.08 -18.57
N GLY A 97 0.97 -5.31 -17.72
CA GLY A 97 1.54 -4.31 -16.81
C GLY A 97 0.51 -3.83 -15.79
N ASN A 98 -0.30 -4.75 -15.25
CA ASN A 98 -1.25 -4.42 -14.19
C ASN A 98 -0.51 -4.42 -12.84
N CYS A 99 -0.02 -3.24 -12.44
CA CYS A 99 0.84 -3.06 -11.27
C CYS A 99 0.18 -3.55 -9.97
N ASP A 100 -1.11 -3.27 -9.77
CA ASP A 100 -1.83 -3.70 -8.58
C ASP A 100 -1.89 -5.22 -8.47
N LYS A 101 -2.26 -5.90 -9.57
CA LYS A 101 -2.31 -7.37 -9.59
C LYS A 101 -0.93 -8.00 -9.42
N ILE A 102 0.12 -7.45 -10.05
CA ILE A 102 1.49 -7.97 -9.91
C ILE A 102 1.90 -7.96 -8.44
N ARG A 103 1.75 -6.81 -7.75
CA ARG A 103 2.12 -6.66 -6.33
C ARG A 103 1.33 -7.62 -5.44
N ILE A 104 0.01 -7.72 -5.63
CA ILE A 104 -0.87 -8.54 -4.81
C ILE A 104 -0.59 -10.03 -5.01
N LEU A 105 -0.43 -10.47 -6.25
CA LEU A 105 -0.15 -11.86 -6.57
C LEU A 105 1.27 -12.27 -6.11
N MET A 106 2.27 -11.38 -6.17
CA MET A 106 3.58 -11.65 -5.55
C MET A 106 3.49 -11.82 -4.03
N ARG A 107 2.72 -10.96 -3.35
CA ARG A 107 2.46 -11.09 -1.92
C ARG A 107 1.71 -12.39 -1.60
N PHE A 108 0.81 -12.82 -2.48
CA PHE A 108 0.11 -14.09 -2.34
C PHE A 108 1.01 -15.32 -2.58
N LEU A 109 1.87 -15.31 -3.60
CA LEU A 109 2.90 -16.34 -3.82
C LEU A 109 3.81 -16.46 -2.59
N THR A 110 4.20 -15.33 -2.01
CA THR A 110 4.98 -15.27 -0.76
C THR A 110 4.23 -15.91 0.40
N SER A 111 2.94 -15.62 0.56
CA SER A 111 2.09 -16.22 1.61
C SER A 111 1.90 -17.73 1.43
N MET A 112 1.75 -18.21 0.19
CA MET A 112 1.70 -19.65 -0.12
C MET A 112 3.02 -20.36 0.20
N MET A 113 4.16 -19.70 -0.04
CA MET A 113 5.48 -20.20 0.36
C MET A 113 5.60 -20.31 1.89
N CYS A 114 5.18 -19.28 2.63
CA CYS A 114 5.15 -19.33 4.10
C CYS A 114 4.24 -20.45 4.62
N SER A 115 3.17 -20.76 3.89
CA SER A 115 2.21 -21.81 4.25
C SER A 115 2.58 -23.20 3.71
N LYS A 116 3.84 -23.40 3.27
CA LYS A 116 4.42 -24.65 2.74
C LYS A 116 3.76 -25.18 1.45
N VAL A 117 2.94 -24.37 0.79
CA VAL A 117 2.29 -24.72 -0.49
C VAL A 117 3.23 -24.51 -1.67
N LEU A 118 4.04 -23.46 -1.64
CA LEU A 118 5.00 -23.15 -2.71
C LEU A 118 6.44 -23.38 -2.23
N GLN A 119 7.29 -23.95 -3.08
CA GLN A 119 8.71 -24.07 -2.75
C GLN A 119 9.40 -22.69 -2.67
N PRO A 120 10.29 -22.45 -1.69
CA PRO A 120 11.08 -21.22 -1.60
C PRO A 120 11.84 -20.89 -2.88
N ALA A 121 12.46 -21.89 -3.51
CA ALA A 121 13.21 -21.74 -4.75
C ALA A 121 12.36 -21.17 -5.90
N SER A 122 11.08 -21.56 -5.99
CA SER A 122 10.18 -21.04 -7.02
C SER A 122 9.89 -19.55 -6.86
N LEU A 123 9.73 -19.07 -5.62
CA LEU A 123 9.55 -17.64 -5.35
C LEU A 123 10.83 -16.84 -5.65
N VAL A 124 11.99 -17.42 -5.33
CA VAL A 124 13.29 -16.80 -5.63
C VAL A 124 13.49 -16.65 -7.13
N VAL A 125 13.16 -17.67 -7.94
CA VAL A 125 13.23 -17.58 -9.41
C VAL A 125 12.34 -16.45 -9.93
N VAL A 126 11.16 -16.23 -9.33
CA VAL A 126 10.30 -15.08 -9.66
C VAL A 126 11.03 -13.77 -9.38
N PHE A 127 11.65 -13.62 -8.21
CA PHE A 127 12.43 -12.42 -7.86
C PHE A 127 13.62 -12.20 -8.80
N GLU A 128 14.43 -13.23 -9.05
CA GLU A 128 15.59 -13.17 -9.94
C GLU A 128 15.17 -12.81 -11.38
N THR A 129 14.05 -13.34 -11.87
CA THR A 129 13.53 -13.02 -13.21
C THR A 129 13.14 -11.54 -13.34
N LEU A 130 12.43 -11.01 -12.35
CA LEU A 130 12.05 -9.59 -12.33
C LEU A 130 13.26 -8.67 -12.17
N LEU A 131 14.20 -9.05 -11.30
CA LEU A 131 15.44 -8.30 -11.05
C LEU A 131 16.36 -8.30 -12.28
N SER A 132 16.51 -9.44 -12.95
CA SER A 132 17.25 -9.53 -14.22
C SER A 132 16.62 -8.63 -15.29
N SER A 133 15.29 -8.59 -15.36
CA SER A 133 14.58 -7.70 -16.29
C SER A 133 14.79 -6.22 -15.95
N ALA A 134 14.80 -5.87 -14.66
CA ALA A 134 15.08 -4.53 -14.18
C ALA A 134 16.52 -4.09 -14.53
N ALA A 135 17.52 -4.92 -14.24
CA ALA A 135 18.92 -4.65 -14.59
C ALA A 135 19.13 -4.52 -16.11
N THR A 136 18.53 -5.42 -16.90
CA THR A 136 18.60 -5.35 -18.37
C THR A 136 17.96 -4.08 -18.93
N THR A 137 16.93 -3.55 -18.26
CA THR A 137 16.28 -2.29 -18.69
C THR A 137 17.25 -1.12 -18.63
N LEU A 138 18.20 -1.14 -17.69
CA LEU A 138 19.20 -0.08 -17.48
C LEU A 138 20.49 -0.25 -18.27
N ASP A 139 20.66 -1.38 -18.96
CA ASP A 139 21.82 -1.61 -19.83
C ASP A 139 21.88 -0.56 -20.93
N GLU A 140 22.99 0.16 -21.06
CA GLU A 140 23.12 1.28 -22.00
C GLU A 140 23.19 0.85 -23.46
N GLU A 141 23.62 -0.39 -23.75
CA GLU A 141 23.80 -0.91 -25.10
C GLU A 141 22.56 -1.64 -25.61
N LYS A 142 21.96 -2.45 -24.75
CA LYS A 142 20.87 -3.39 -25.07
C LYS A 142 19.53 -2.99 -24.46
N GLY A 143 19.54 -2.14 -23.44
CA GLY A 143 18.36 -1.70 -22.70
C GLY A 143 17.79 -0.37 -23.16
N ASN A 144 16.86 0.13 -22.36
CA ASN A 144 16.22 1.43 -22.54
C ASN A 144 16.00 2.10 -21.18
N PRO A 145 16.95 2.95 -20.73
CA PRO A 145 16.85 3.64 -19.44
C PRO A 145 15.65 4.59 -19.30
N ALA A 146 14.92 4.91 -20.38
CA ALA A 146 13.66 5.66 -20.26
C ALA A 146 12.61 4.85 -19.48
N TRP A 147 12.72 3.53 -19.49
CA TRP A 147 11.81 2.62 -18.80
C TRP A 147 12.29 2.21 -17.40
N GLN A 148 13.20 2.97 -16.79
CA GLN A 148 13.65 2.71 -15.42
C GLN A 148 12.48 2.55 -14.43
N ALA A 149 11.38 3.29 -14.62
CA ALA A 149 10.18 3.17 -13.79
C ALA A 149 9.64 1.73 -13.70
N ARG A 150 9.75 0.93 -14.78
CA ARG A 150 9.39 -0.50 -14.75
C ARG A 150 10.36 -1.32 -13.89
N GLY A 151 11.66 -1.04 -14.00
CA GLY A 151 12.68 -1.69 -13.18
C GLY A 151 12.51 -1.37 -11.70
N ASP A 152 12.35 -0.08 -11.38
CA ASP A 152 12.11 0.42 -10.01
C ASP A 152 10.83 -0.21 -9.44
N PHE A 153 9.77 -0.34 -10.25
CA PHE A 153 8.54 -1.02 -9.85
C PHE A 153 8.77 -2.50 -9.52
N TYR A 154 9.49 -3.24 -10.36
CA TYR A 154 9.81 -4.66 -10.09
C TYR A 154 10.62 -4.84 -8.81
N VAL A 155 11.65 -4.02 -8.60
CA VAL A 155 12.45 -4.06 -7.37
C VAL A 155 11.61 -3.68 -6.15
N THR A 156 10.73 -2.68 -6.28
CA THR A 156 9.75 -2.33 -5.25
C THR A 156 8.85 -3.51 -4.90
N CYS A 157 8.34 -4.25 -5.90
CA CYS A 157 7.51 -5.43 -5.65
C CYS A 157 8.27 -6.51 -4.87
N ILE A 158 9.54 -6.79 -5.22
CA ILE A 158 10.38 -7.74 -4.50
C ILE A 158 10.56 -7.29 -3.04
N LEU A 159 11.00 -6.05 -2.83
CA LEU A 159 11.21 -5.47 -1.49
C LEU A 159 9.93 -5.51 -0.65
N SER A 160 8.77 -5.22 -1.26
CA SER A 160 7.48 -5.21 -0.59
C SER A 160 6.99 -6.60 -0.15
N CYS A 161 7.59 -7.69 -0.64
CA CYS A 161 7.25 -9.05 -0.23
C CYS A 161 8.09 -9.53 0.96
N LEU A 162 9.30 -8.98 1.13
CA LEU A 162 10.24 -9.42 2.15
C LEU A 162 9.72 -9.27 3.60
N PRO A 163 8.92 -8.26 3.97
CA PRO A 163 8.32 -8.23 5.31
C PRO A 163 7.36 -9.38 5.58
N TRP A 164 6.76 -9.97 4.54
CA TRP A 164 5.81 -11.09 4.66
C TRP A 164 6.49 -12.45 4.68
N GLY A 165 7.59 -12.64 3.94
CA GLY A 165 8.22 -13.95 3.79
C GLY A 165 9.74 -14.00 3.96
N GLY A 166 10.41 -12.87 4.23
CA GLY A 166 11.86 -12.80 4.35
C GLY A 166 12.41 -13.66 5.48
N SER A 167 11.69 -13.72 6.62
CA SER A 167 12.03 -14.63 7.73
C SER A 167 12.05 -16.10 7.29
N GLU A 168 11.04 -16.51 6.53
CA GLU A 168 10.88 -17.88 6.07
C GLU A 168 11.91 -18.25 5.00
N LEU A 169 12.18 -17.32 4.08
CA LEU A 169 13.23 -17.48 3.08
C LEU A 169 14.62 -17.55 3.72
N ALA A 170 14.91 -16.72 4.71
CA ALA A 170 16.18 -16.75 5.42
C ALA A 170 16.40 -18.06 6.17
N GLU A 171 15.33 -18.72 6.63
CA GLU A 171 15.42 -20.01 7.29
C GLU A 171 15.52 -21.18 6.29
N GLN A 172 14.70 -21.19 5.25
CA GLN A 172 14.61 -22.32 4.31
C GLN A 172 15.61 -22.25 3.14
N ALA A 173 16.01 -21.05 2.73
CA ALA A 173 16.79 -20.79 1.52
C ALA A 173 17.72 -19.56 1.70
N PRO A 174 18.66 -19.60 2.67
CA PRO A 174 19.51 -18.47 3.04
C PRO A 174 20.41 -17.98 1.90
N GLU A 175 20.98 -18.90 1.12
CA GLU A 175 21.86 -18.56 -0.01
C GLU A 175 21.07 -17.89 -1.14
N GLU A 176 19.85 -18.35 -1.40
CA GLU A 176 18.95 -17.80 -2.40
C GLU A 176 18.54 -16.36 -2.08
N ILE A 177 18.10 -16.09 -0.84
CA ILE A 177 17.71 -14.73 -0.45
C ILE A 177 18.91 -13.79 -0.45
N GLU A 178 20.09 -14.26 -0.04
CA GLU A 178 21.32 -13.47 -0.11
C GLU A 178 21.65 -13.06 -1.56
N ARG A 179 21.53 -13.98 -2.52
CA ARG A 179 21.70 -13.65 -3.95
C ARG A 179 20.72 -12.57 -4.42
N VAL A 180 19.46 -12.65 -4.02
CA VAL A 180 18.45 -11.63 -4.34
C VAL A 180 18.83 -10.28 -3.73
N MET A 181 19.24 -10.25 -2.47
CA MET A 181 19.66 -9.03 -1.77
C MET A 181 20.88 -8.37 -2.43
N VAL A 182 21.88 -9.16 -2.83
CA VAL A 182 23.06 -8.68 -3.57
C VAL A 182 22.68 -8.14 -4.94
N GLY A 183 21.75 -8.80 -5.65
CA GLY A 183 21.28 -8.32 -6.94
C GLY A 183 20.49 -7.00 -6.82
N ILE A 184 19.72 -6.81 -5.74
CA ILE A 184 19.03 -5.55 -5.46
C ILE A 184 20.07 -4.44 -5.21
N GLU A 185 21.07 -4.66 -4.37
CA GLU A 185 22.16 -3.70 -4.13
C GLU A 185 22.86 -3.31 -5.46
N ALA A 186 23.15 -4.30 -6.31
CA ALA A 186 23.72 -4.03 -7.63
C ALA A 186 22.80 -3.16 -8.50
N TYR A 187 21.49 -3.42 -8.50
CA TYR A 187 20.51 -2.56 -9.19
C TYR A 187 20.49 -1.13 -8.64
N MET A 188 20.47 -0.98 -7.30
CA MET A 188 20.48 0.32 -6.63
C MET A 188 21.74 1.14 -6.98
N SER A 189 22.87 0.48 -7.24
CA SER A 189 24.11 1.15 -7.63
C SER A 189 24.14 1.70 -9.07
N ILE A 190 23.32 1.14 -9.97
CA ILE A 190 23.31 1.51 -11.40
C ILE A 190 22.11 2.37 -11.81
N ARG A 191 21.04 2.38 -11.02
CA ARG A 191 19.84 3.19 -11.31
C ARG A 191 20.16 4.68 -11.23
N ARG A 192 19.48 5.48 -12.05
CA ARG A 192 19.59 6.94 -12.00
C ARG A 192 18.71 7.47 -10.87
N HIS A 193 19.23 8.41 -10.09
CA HIS A 193 18.43 9.13 -9.11
C HIS A 193 17.41 10.02 -9.83
N ASN A 194 16.12 9.81 -9.57
CA ASN A 194 15.05 10.67 -10.07
C ASN A 194 14.69 11.68 -8.98
N SER A 195 15.13 12.92 -9.11
CA SER A 195 14.64 14.02 -8.27
C SER A 195 13.23 14.41 -8.75
N ASP A 196 12.20 13.91 -8.07
CA ASP A 196 10.78 14.10 -8.37
C ASP A 196 10.27 15.53 -8.04
N SER A 197 11.05 16.56 -8.34
CA SER A 197 10.80 17.95 -7.90
C SER A 197 9.46 18.51 -8.39
N GLY A 198 8.90 17.97 -9.48
CA GLY A 198 7.63 18.44 -10.08
C GLY A 198 6.35 17.82 -9.48
N LEU A 199 6.45 16.82 -8.60
CA LEU A 199 5.31 16.13 -8.00
C LEU A 199 5.35 16.11 -6.47
N SER A 200 6.19 16.95 -5.86
CA SER A 200 6.25 17.11 -4.41
C SER A 200 5.02 17.83 -3.87
N PHE A 201 4.61 17.47 -2.64
CA PHE A 201 3.54 18.18 -1.95
C PHE A 201 3.96 19.58 -1.51
N PHE A 202 5.23 19.75 -1.16
CA PHE A 202 5.82 21.00 -0.70
C PHE A 202 6.93 21.40 -1.66
N GLU A 203 6.98 22.69 -2.02
CA GLU A 203 8.12 23.30 -2.70
C GLU A 203 9.32 23.18 -1.74
N ASP A 204 10.42 22.59 -2.20
CA ASP A 204 11.60 22.34 -1.37
C ASP A 204 12.20 23.69 -0.93
N ASP A 205 12.07 24.03 0.36
CA ASP A 205 12.91 25.04 0.99
C ASP A 205 14.24 24.38 1.35
N ASP A 206 15.24 24.62 0.51
CA ASP A 206 16.67 24.31 0.70
C ASP A 206 17.26 25.09 1.91
N GLU A 207 16.52 25.27 3.01
CA GLU A 207 16.97 26.03 4.19
C GLU A 207 17.63 25.18 5.27
N SER A 208 17.45 23.84 5.27
CA SER A 208 18.26 22.96 6.11
C SER A 208 19.56 22.61 5.39
N GLY A 209 20.57 23.47 5.50
CA GLY A 209 21.91 23.35 4.91
C GLY A 209 22.75 22.15 5.34
N GLU A 210 22.23 20.93 5.24
CA GLU A 210 22.98 19.67 5.21
C GLU A 210 22.70 18.99 3.87
N GLY A 211 23.67 19.07 2.94
CA GLY A 211 23.59 18.51 1.59
C GLY A 211 23.61 16.98 1.53
N LEU A 212 22.72 16.32 2.26
CA LEU A 212 22.34 14.94 2.04
C LEU A 212 21.29 14.94 0.94
N ALA A 213 21.65 14.43 -0.25
CA ALA A 213 20.67 14.17 -1.30
C ALA A 213 19.50 13.39 -0.70
N GLU A 214 18.31 13.98 -0.70
CA GLU A 214 17.15 13.41 -0.06
C GLU A 214 16.78 12.10 -0.79
N LYS A 215 16.81 11.00 -0.04
CA LYS A 215 16.58 9.65 -0.56
C LYS A 215 15.22 9.55 -1.22
N ASP A 216 15.15 8.88 -2.37
CA ASP A 216 13.85 8.57 -2.96
C ASP A 216 13.14 7.42 -2.23
N PHE A 217 11.90 7.15 -2.61
CA PHE A 217 11.09 6.12 -1.94
C PHE A 217 11.70 4.72 -2.01
N LEU A 218 12.33 4.36 -3.13
CA LEU A 218 12.92 3.04 -3.32
C LEU A 218 14.19 2.89 -2.47
N GLU A 219 15.00 3.94 -2.40
CA GLU A 219 16.17 4.02 -1.52
C GLU A 219 15.78 3.90 -0.04
N ASP A 220 14.76 4.67 0.40
CA ASP A 220 14.23 4.57 1.77
C ASP A 220 13.67 3.18 2.09
N LEU A 221 12.97 2.55 1.14
CA LEU A 221 12.47 1.19 1.32
C LEU A 221 13.62 0.19 1.42
N TRP A 222 14.66 0.33 0.59
CA TRP A 222 15.83 -0.53 0.62
C TRP A 222 16.54 -0.48 1.98
N ASP A 223 16.79 0.72 2.51
CA ASP A 223 17.40 0.89 3.83
C ASP A 223 16.57 0.20 4.92
N ARG A 224 15.24 0.35 4.89
CA ARG A 224 14.34 -0.27 5.88
C ARG A 224 14.37 -1.80 5.81
N ILE A 225 14.48 -2.35 4.60
CA ILE A 225 14.63 -3.80 4.41
C ILE A 225 15.99 -4.29 4.90
N GLN A 226 17.08 -3.56 4.66
CA GLN A 226 18.40 -3.92 5.20
C GLN A 226 18.39 -3.92 6.74
N VAL A 227 17.77 -2.91 7.36
CA VAL A 227 17.58 -2.86 8.83
C VAL A 227 16.74 -4.04 9.31
N LEU A 228 15.64 -4.37 8.63
CA LEU A 228 14.79 -5.52 8.98
C LEU A 228 15.56 -6.85 8.87
N SER A 229 16.34 -7.04 7.80
CA SER A 229 17.17 -8.23 7.58
C SER A 229 18.21 -8.39 8.70
N ASN A 230 18.96 -7.33 8.99
CA ASN A 230 19.96 -7.31 10.07
C ASN A 230 19.34 -7.48 11.46
N GLY A 231 18.08 -7.07 11.63
CA GLY A 231 17.27 -7.26 12.84
C GLY A 231 16.67 -8.66 12.98
N GLY A 232 16.96 -9.60 12.08
CA GLY A 232 16.46 -10.96 12.11
C GLY A 232 14.99 -11.10 11.71
N TRP A 233 14.52 -10.24 10.79
CA TRP A 233 13.16 -10.29 10.22
C TRP A 233 12.02 -10.22 11.23
N LYS A 234 12.26 -9.59 12.38
CA LYS A 234 11.27 -9.42 13.45
C LYS A 234 10.32 -8.28 13.11
N ILE A 235 9.03 -8.57 13.07
CA ILE A 235 8.01 -7.60 12.73
C ILE A 235 6.65 -7.96 13.33
N GLU A 236 5.92 -6.96 13.82
CA GLU A 236 4.61 -7.15 14.45
C GLU A 236 3.45 -6.68 13.55
N SER A 237 3.73 -5.90 12.51
CA SER A 237 2.72 -5.36 11.59
C SER A 237 2.20 -6.38 10.57
N VAL A 238 2.84 -7.53 10.39
CA VAL A 238 2.39 -8.59 9.47
C VAL A 238 1.91 -9.81 10.25
N PRO A 239 0.63 -10.21 10.15
CA PRO A 239 0.14 -11.45 10.74
C PRO A 239 0.85 -12.68 10.17
N ARG A 240 1.27 -13.59 11.04
CA ARG A 240 1.89 -14.88 10.68
C ARG A 240 1.06 -16.08 11.17
N PRO A 241 -0.21 -16.21 10.72
CA PRO A 241 -1.12 -17.27 11.17
C PRO A 241 -0.60 -18.69 10.89
N HIS A 242 0.21 -18.88 9.84
CA HIS A 242 0.80 -20.17 9.46
C HIS A 242 1.65 -20.79 10.57
N LEU A 243 2.29 -19.97 11.44
CA LEU A 243 3.12 -20.46 12.55
C LEU A 243 2.32 -21.33 13.53
N SER A 244 1.06 -20.99 13.79
CA SER A 244 0.18 -21.77 14.67
C SER A 244 -0.19 -23.16 14.11
N PHE A 245 0.07 -23.38 12.81
CA PHE A 245 -0.24 -24.62 12.08
C PHE A 245 1.00 -25.30 11.51
N GLU A 246 2.20 -24.80 11.81
CA GLU A 246 3.44 -25.24 11.16
C GLU A 246 3.63 -26.76 11.18
N ALA A 247 3.41 -27.40 12.34
CA ALA A 247 3.53 -28.84 12.50
C ALA A 247 2.59 -29.66 11.59
N GLN A 248 1.47 -29.08 11.17
CA GLN A 248 0.56 -29.70 10.19
C GLN A 248 1.02 -29.39 8.76
N LEU A 249 1.36 -28.13 8.49
CA LEU A 249 1.69 -27.64 7.15
C LEU A 249 2.94 -28.31 6.57
N VAL A 250 3.93 -28.66 7.39
CA VAL A 250 5.15 -29.36 6.93
C VAL A 250 4.89 -30.76 6.37
N ALA A 251 3.74 -31.36 6.66
CA ALA A 251 3.34 -32.64 6.06
C ALA A 251 2.76 -32.49 4.65
N GLY A 252 2.42 -31.26 4.23
CA GLY A 252 1.85 -30.97 2.93
C GLY A 252 2.87 -30.99 1.80
N LYS A 253 2.41 -31.31 0.60
CA LYS A 253 3.24 -31.26 -0.61
C LYS A 253 3.47 -29.81 -1.05
N SER A 254 4.73 -29.43 -1.26
CA SER A 254 5.08 -28.15 -1.87
C SER A 254 5.14 -28.25 -3.39
N TYR A 255 4.60 -27.26 -4.08
CA TYR A 255 4.56 -27.17 -5.54
C TYR A 255 5.64 -26.22 -6.06
N GLU A 256 6.07 -26.46 -7.29
CA GLU A 256 6.89 -25.52 -8.04
C GLU A 256 5.99 -24.52 -8.78
N CYS A 257 6.44 -23.27 -8.88
CA CYS A 257 5.86 -22.32 -9.83
C CYS A 257 6.49 -22.57 -11.19
N GLY A 258 5.69 -22.70 -12.25
CA GLY A 258 6.26 -22.78 -13.60
C GLY A 258 6.99 -21.48 -13.97
N PRO A 259 7.75 -21.49 -15.09
CA PRO A 259 8.53 -20.33 -15.49
C PRO A 259 7.64 -19.12 -15.75
N ILE A 260 8.06 -17.97 -15.23
CA ILE A 260 7.46 -16.67 -15.55
C ILE A 260 8.33 -15.95 -16.57
N ASN A 261 7.72 -15.13 -17.40
CA ASN A 261 8.42 -14.30 -18.38
C ASN A 261 8.04 -12.85 -18.19
N THR A 262 9.04 -11.96 -18.12
CA THR A 262 8.75 -10.53 -18.19
C THR A 262 8.43 -10.12 -19.63
N PRO A 263 7.64 -9.06 -19.85
CA PRO A 263 7.46 -8.48 -21.18
C PRO A 263 8.81 -8.16 -21.83
N ASP A 264 8.83 -8.20 -23.17
CA ASP A 264 10.01 -7.85 -23.95
C ASP A 264 10.57 -6.47 -23.56
N GLN A 265 11.88 -6.31 -23.74
CA GLN A 265 12.52 -5.03 -23.54
C GLN A 265 11.99 -4.02 -24.58
N PRO A 266 11.63 -2.79 -24.17
CA PRO A 266 11.32 -1.71 -25.09
C PRO A 266 12.48 -1.48 -26.06
N GLU A 267 12.21 -0.88 -27.23
CA GLU A 267 13.25 -0.66 -28.24
C GLU A 267 14.50 0.04 -27.64
N PRO A 268 15.73 -0.41 -27.98
CA PRO A 268 16.94 0.10 -27.36
C PRO A 268 17.14 1.60 -27.57
N PHE A 269 17.68 2.27 -26.54
CA PHE A 269 17.90 3.72 -26.54
C PHE A 269 18.80 4.19 -27.70
N SER A 270 19.79 3.37 -28.10
CA SER A 270 20.75 3.66 -29.17
C SER A 270 20.14 3.88 -30.57
N ARG A 271 18.84 3.60 -30.74
CA ARG A 271 18.12 3.72 -32.02
C ARG A 271 17.15 4.90 -32.09
N LEU A 272 17.08 5.76 -31.07
CA LEU A 272 16.02 6.78 -30.94
C LEU A 272 16.57 8.22 -30.90
N PRO A 273 15.93 9.18 -31.59
CA PRO A 273 16.24 10.61 -31.43
C PRO A 273 15.84 11.10 -30.02
N GLY A 274 16.61 12.03 -29.45
CA GLY A 274 16.48 12.47 -28.05
C GLY A 274 15.09 12.99 -27.62
N THR A 275 14.27 13.47 -28.54
CA THR A 275 12.85 13.85 -28.29
C THR A 275 11.94 12.66 -27.94
N ASN A 276 12.30 11.43 -28.34
CA ASN A 276 11.52 10.23 -27.99
C ASN A 276 11.76 9.76 -26.55
N TYR A 277 12.89 10.14 -25.93
CA TYR A 277 13.21 9.73 -24.56
C TYR A 277 12.18 10.23 -23.55
N GLY A 278 11.86 11.53 -23.58
CA GLY A 278 10.90 12.12 -22.66
C GLY A 278 9.51 11.50 -22.80
N LYS A 279 9.07 11.21 -24.03
CA LYS A 279 7.80 10.52 -24.28
C LYS A 279 7.80 9.11 -23.71
N GLN A 280 8.82 8.31 -23.99
CA GLN A 280 8.91 6.94 -23.47
C GLN A 280 9.04 6.90 -21.94
N LYS A 281 9.78 7.85 -21.35
CA LYS A 281 9.86 8.02 -19.90
C LYS A 281 8.47 8.28 -19.31
N HIS A 282 7.73 9.22 -19.88
CA HIS A 282 6.36 9.51 -19.46
C HIS A 282 5.42 8.30 -19.64
N ASP A 283 5.51 7.58 -20.76
CA ASP A 283 4.73 6.36 -21.01
C ASP A 283 5.05 5.27 -19.97
N ALA A 284 6.33 5.12 -19.60
CA ALA A 284 6.79 4.19 -18.59
C ALA A 284 6.28 4.55 -17.19
N GLU A 285 6.41 5.82 -16.79
CA GLU A 285 5.92 6.34 -15.50
C GLU A 285 4.39 6.28 -15.40
N SER A 286 3.68 6.46 -16.51
CA SER A 286 2.22 6.32 -16.55
C SER A 286 1.78 4.86 -16.37
N LYS A 287 2.54 3.91 -16.91
CA LYS A 287 2.25 2.47 -16.81
C LYS A 287 2.73 1.87 -15.48
N TYR A 288 3.86 2.34 -14.99
CA TYR A 288 4.51 1.91 -13.75
C TYR A 288 4.67 3.13 -12.84
N PRO A 289 3.57 3.58 -12.20
CA PRO A 289 3.60 4.77 -11.36
C PRO A 289 4.56 4.56 -10.19
N GLN A 290 5.51 5.50 -10.07
CA GLN A 290 6.42 5.54 -8.93
C GLN A 290 5.68 6.09 -7.71
N ARG A 291 5.98 5.54 -6.54
CA ARG A 291 5.43 6.06 -5.30
C ARG A 291 6.19 7.33 -4.95
N ILE A 292 5.53 8.47 -5.14
CA ILE A 292 6.08 9.78 -4.78
C ILE A 292 6.31 9.88 -3.26
N ARG A 293 7.09 10.89 -2.87
CA ARG A 293 7.49 11.15 -1.47
C ARG A 293 6.31 11.12 -0.51
N ARG A 294 6.54 10.64 0.70
CA ARG A 294 5.51 10.57 1.75
C ARG A 294 5.09 11.98 2.16
N LEU A 295 3.79 12.22 2.30
CA LEU A 295 3.30 13.40 2.98
C LEU A 295 3.70 13.28 4.45
N ASN A 296 4.59 14.15 4.96
CA ASN A 296 5.03 14.12 6.36
C ASN A 296 4.55 15.39 7.07
N ILE A 297 3.37 15.30 7.70
CA ILE A 297 2.72 16.43 8.37
C ILE A 297 2.75 16.31 9.90
N PHE A 298 2.98 15.11 10.42
CA PHE A 298 3.11 14.89 11.86
C PHE A 298 4.56 14.75 12.32
N PRO A 299 4.91 15.15 13.56
CA PRO A 299 6.23 14.92 14.11
C PRO A 299 6.44 13.42 14.34
N ALA A 300 7.69 12.97 14.26
CA ALA A 300 8.09 11.57 14.48
C ALA A 300 7.62 11.01 15.84
N SER A 301 7.38 11.89 16.83
CA SER A 301 6.86 11.52 18.14
C SER A 301 5.48 10.86 18.11
N LYS A 302 4.70 11.05 17.04
CA LYS A 302 3.38 10.43 16.86
C LYS A 302 3.43 9.00 16.33
N THR A 303 4.62 8.52 15.97
CA THR A 303 4.88 7.18 15.43
C THR A 303 5.99 6.47 16.18
N GLU A 304 6.29 6.87 17.43
CA GLU A 304 7.39 6.29 18.25
C GLU A 304 7.25 4.79 18.48
N ASP A 305 6.02 4.29 18.56
CA ASP A 305 5.73 2.87 18.79
C ASP A 305 5.90 2.01 17.52
N MET A 306 6.20 2.60 16.36
CA MET A 306 6.34 1.88 15.08
C MET A 306 7.80 1.75 14.68
N GLN A 307 8.22 0.55 14.28
CA GLN A 307 9.50 0.40 13.58
C GLN A 307 9.43 1.09 12.22
N PRO A 308 10.57 1.54 11.65
CA PRO A 308 10.60 2.14 10.32
C PRO A 308 9.87 1.30 9.25
N ILE A 309 10.04 -0.02 9.26
CA ILE A 309 9.39 -0.89 8.28
C ILE A 309 7.88 -1.06 8.54
N ASP A 310 7.42 -0.95 9.80
CA ASP A 310 6.00 -1.04 10.13
C ASP A 310 5.19 0.07 9.47
N ARG A 311 5.78 1.27 9.39
CA ARG A 311 5.17 2.40 8.68
C ARG A 311 4.86 2.04 7.21
N PHE A 312 5.81 1.43 6.51
CA PHE A 312 5.63 1.02 5.12
C PHE A 312 4.47 0.02 4.97
N ILE A 313 4.39 -0.96 5.87
CA ILE A 313 3.38 -2.03 5.81
C ILE A 313 1.99 -1.51 6.13
N VAL A 314 1.87 -0.68 7.17
CA VAL A 314 0.58 -0.08 7.52
C VAL A 314 0.11 0.83 6.40
N GLU A 315 1.00 1.63 5.79
CA GLU A 315 0.65 2.40 4.60
C GLU A 315 0.17 1.50 3.44
N GLU A 316 0.84 0.37 3.16
CA GLU A 316 0.39 -0.59 2.14
C GLU A 316 -1.02 -1.10 2.42
N TYR A 317 -1.32 -1.48 3.66
CA TYR A 317 -2.67 -1.91 4.04
C TYR A 317 -3.71 -0.81 3.85
N LEU A 318 -3.40 0.42 4.28
CA LEU A 318 -4.30 1.56 4.14
C LEU A 318 -4.59 1.87 2.66
N LEU A 319 -3.55 1.91 1.83
CA LEU A 319 -3.67 2.15 0.39
C LEU A 319 -4.48 1.05 -0.30
N ASP A 320 -4.24 -0.21 0.06
CA ASP A 320 -4.99 -1.34 -0.48
C ASP A 320 -6.47 -1.28 -0.12
N VAL A 321 -6.78 -1.00 1.15
CA VAL A 321 -8.17 -0.85 1.61
C VAL A 321 -8.85 0.33 0.90
N LEU A 322 -8.15 1.46 0.72
CA LEU A 322 -8.67 2.60 -0.03
C LEU A 322 -8.91 2.27 -1.50
N LEU A 323 -8.03 1.51 -2.13
CA LEU A 323 -8.09 1.11 -3.54
C LEU A 323 -9.27 0.16 -3.79
N PHE A 324 -9.36 -0.94 -3.06
CA PHE A 324 -10.36 -1.98 -3.35
C PHE A 324 -11.75 -1.67 -2.82
N LEU A 325 -11.87 -0.87 -1.75
CA LEU A 325 -13.17 -0.52 -1.16
C LEU A 325 -13.63 0.90 -1.51
N ASN A 326 -13.11 1.48 -2.60
CA ASN A 326 -13.48 2.83 -3.06
C ASN A 326 -14.98 2.98 -3.39
N GLY A 327 -15.66 1.89 -3.74
CA GLY A 327 -17.11 1.86 -3.97
C GLY A 327 -17.96 1.71 -2.70
N CYS A 328 -17.36 1.31 -1.57
CA CYS A 328 -18.04 0.89 -0.35
C CYS A 328 -17.50 1.63 0.88
N ARG A 329 -17.63 2.97 0.92
CA ARG A 329 -17.02 3.83 1.96
C ARG A 329 -17.18 3.39 3.41
N LYS A 330 -18.32 2.80 3.78
CA LYS A 330 -18.58 2.32 5.15
C LYS A 330 -17.75 1.09 5.49
N GLU A 331 -17.63 0.16 4.54
CA GLU A 331 -16.77 -1.02 4.70
C GLU A 331 -15.31 -0.60 4.66
N CYS A 332 -14.94 0.32 3.76
CA CYS A 332 -13.61 0.93 3.73
C CYS A 332 -13.22 1.47 5.12
N ALA A 333 -14.03 2.36 5.70
CA ALA A 333 -13.78 2.90 7.04
C ALA A 333 -13.70 1.80 8.11
N SER A 334 -14.55 0.77 8.05
CA SER A 334 -14.51 -0.36 8.99
C SER A 334 -13.19 -1.13 8.90
N TYR A 335 -12.68 -1.41 7.70
CA TYR A 335 -11.41 -2.12 7.52
C TYR A 335 -10.19 -1.25 7.81
N LEU A 336 -10.23 0.06 7.51
CA LEU A 336 -9.18 0.99 7.90
C LEU A 336 -9.00 1.02 9.43
N VAL A 337 -10.09 0.94 10.20
CA VAL A 337 -10.06 0.89 11.67
C VAL A 337 -9.62 -0.49 12.20
N GLY A 338 -9.84 -1.54 11.42
CA GLY A 338 -9.64 -2.94 11.82
C GLY A 338 -8.41 -3.61 11.21
N LEU A 339 -7.34 -2.86 10.91
CA LEU A 339 -6.13 -3.47 10.36
C LEU A 339 -5.52 -4.44 11.38
N PRO A 340 -4.86 -5.51 10.91
CA PRO A 340 -4.36 -6.56 11.80
C PRO A 340 -2.98 -6.19 12.39
N VAL A 341 -2.92 -5.06 13.10
CA VAL A 341 -1.72 -4.52 13.76
C VAL A 341 -1.97 -4.30 15.25
N ALA A 342 -0.94 -4.49 16.08
CA ALA A 342 -1.06 -4.46 17.54
C ALA A 342 -0.95 -3.06 18.16
N PHE A 343 -0.52 -2.06 17.39
CA PHE A 343 -0.28 -0.69 17.83
C PHE A 343 -1.26 0.29 17.19
N ARG A 344 -1.26 1.53 17.68
CA ARG A 344 -2.10 2.62 17.18
C ARG A 344 -1.49 3.25 15.93
N TYR A 345 -2.33 3.65 14.98
CA TYR A 345 -1.90 4.14 13.67
C TYR A 345 -2.80 5.23 13.09
N GLU A 346 -3.60 5.90 13.91
CA GLU A 346 -4.56 6.92 13.47
C GLU A 346 -3.88 8.12 12.78
N TYR A 347 -2.72 8.54 13.26
CA TYR A 347 -1.92 9.60 12.62
C TYR A 347 -1.45 9.19 11.23
N LEU A 348 -0.89 7.97 11.09
CA LEU A 348 -0.46 7.43 9.81
C LEU A 348 -1.64 7.23 8.85
N MET A 349 -2.80 6.82 9.37
CA MET A 349 -4.05 6.70 8.61
C MET A 349 -4.48 8.05 8.04
N ALA A 350 -4.53 9.10 8.85
CA ALA A 350 -4.89 10.44 8.38
C ALA A 350 -3.89 10.93 7.33
N GLU A 351 -2.59 10.80 7.60
CA GLU A 351 -1.51 11.19 6.70
C GLU A 351 -1.59 10.45 5.35
N THR A 352 -1.89 9.15 5.36
CA THR A 352 -2.08 8.35 4.14
C THR A 352 -3.31 8.81 3.36
N ILE A 353 -4.44 9.11 4.01
CA ILE A 353 -5.64 9.58 3.31
C ILE A 353 -5.40 10.97 2.71
N PHE A 354 -4.74 11.88 3.43
CA PHE A 354 -4.38 13.19 2.90
C PHE A 354 -3.36 13.09 1.76
N SER A 355 -2.39 12.17 1.82
CA SER A 355 -1.44 11.96 0.72
C SER A 355 -2.16 11.55 -0.56
N GLN A 356 -3.20 10.70 -0.46
CA GLN A 356 -4.02 10.32 -1.62
C GLN A 356 -4.93 11.44 -2.11
N LEU A 357 -5.51 12.23 -1.19
CA LEU A 357 -6.36 13.38 -1.53
C LEU A 357 -5.56 14.49 -2.23
N LEU A 358 -4.31 14.71 -1.80
CA LEU A 358 -3.45 15.76 -2.31
C LEU A 358 -2.56 15.30 -3.47
N LEU A 359 -2.53 14.00 -3.77
CA LEU A 359 -1.61 13.36 -4.71
C LEU A 359 -1.53 14.08 -6.07
N LEU A 360 -0.33 14.43 -6.50
CA LEU A 360 -0.07 15.01 -7.81
C LEU A 360 0.23 13.91 -8.85
N PRO A 361 -0.15 14.09 -10.13
CA PRO A 361 -0.89 15.24 -10.66
C PRO A 361 -2.38 15.21 -10.31
N GLN A 362 -2.93 14.04 -9.98
CA GLN A 362 -4.33 13.88 -9.60
C GLN A 362 -4.51 12.75 -8.57
N PRO A 363 -5.53 12.85 -7.69
CA PRO A 363 -5.87 11.77 -6.78
C PRO A 363 -6.34 10.52 -7.53
N PRO A 364 -6.07 9.30 -7.02
CA PRO A 364 -6.54 8.06 -7.67
C PRO A 364 -8.06 7.95 -7.79
N PHE A 365 -8.78 8.59 -6.87
CA PHE A 365 -10.24 8.64 -6.84
C PHE A 365 -10.73 10.07 -6.64
N LYS A 366 -12.02 10.32 -6.89
CA LYS A 366 -12.62 11.65 -6.71
C LYS A 366 -12.38 12.18 -5.28
N PRO A 367 -11.97 13.45 -5.08
CA PRO A 367 -11.73 14.04 -3.76
C PRO A 367 -12.85 13.82 -2.73
N MET A 368 -14.11 13.81 -3.20
CA MET A 368 -15.30 13.55 -2.38
C MET A 368 -15.25 12.18 -1.67
N TYR A 369 -14.63 11.17 -2.29
CA TYR A 369 -14.45 9.86 -1.67
C TYR A 369 -13.67 9.95 -0.37
N TYR A 370 -12.48 10.58 -0.40
CA TYR A 370 -11.65 10.76 0.79
C TYR A 370 -12.34 11.60 1.87
N ALA A 371 -13.08 12.65 1.46
CA ALA A 371 -13.87 13.46 2.39
C ALA A 371 -14.90 12.60 3.15
N LEU A 372 -15.62 11.73 2.43
CA LEU A 372 -16.62 10.83 3.03
C LEU A 372 -15.98 9.74 3.91
N VAL A 373 -14.82 9.20 3.50
CA VAL A 373 -14.06 8.24 4.32
C VAL A 373 -13.62 8.89 5.63
N ILE A 374 -13.05 10.09 5.60
CA ILE A 374 -12.66 10.85 6.81
C ILE A 374 -13.88 11.06 7.73
N MET A 375 -15.04 11.41 7.18
CA MET A 375 -16.27 11.57 7.97
C MET A 375 -16.72 10.26 8.63
N ASP A 376 -16.66 9.14 7.91
CA ASP A 376 -17.02 7.82 8.47
C ASP A 376 -16.01 7.37 9.53
N LEU A 377 -14.72 7.68 9.36
CA LEU A 377 -13.68 7.43 10.36
C LEU A 377 -13.88 8.26 11.62
N CYS A 378 -14.27 9.54 11.51
CA CYS A 378 -14.64 10.35 12.68
C CYS A 378 -15.82 9.74 13.46
N LYS A 379 -16.74 9.03 12.79
CA LYS A 379 -17.85 8.33 13.45
C LYS A 379 -17.43 6.98 14.04
N ALA A 380 -16.52 6.27 13.37
CA ALA A 380 -16.00 5.00 13.83
C ALA A 380 -15.05 5.15 15.03
N LEU A 381 -14.31 6.26 15.10
CA LEU A 381 -13.32 6.57 16.14
C LEU A 381 -13.55 7.95 16.78
N PRO A 382 -14.73 8.19 17.41
CA PRO A 382 -15.12 9.53 17.87
C PRO A 382 -14.20 10.11 18.95
N GLY A 383 -13.54 9.27 19.75
CA GLY A 383 -12.63 9.69 20.81
C GLY A 383 -11.19 9.95 20.37
N ALA A 384 -10.84 9.70 19.11
CA ALA A 384 -9.47 9.79 18.62
C ALA A 384 -9.36 10.53 17.28
N PHE A 385 -10.01 10.02 16.24
CA PHE A 385 -9.76 10.47 14.86
C PHE A 385 -10.11 11.95 14.59
N PRO A 386 -11.19 12.54 15.16
CA PRO A 386 -11.44 13.97 15.00
C PRO A 386 -10.26 14.87 15.45
N SER A 387 -9.60 14.51 16.55
CA SER A 387 -8.43 15.26 17.05
C SER A 387 -7.22 15.14 16.12
N VAL A 388 -7.05 13.97 15.49
CA VAL A 388 -5.99 13.71 14.51
C VAL A 388 -6.23 14.50 13.23
N VAL A 389 -7.47 14.53 12.73
CA VAL A 389 -7.85 15.34 11.56
C VAL A 389 -7.61 16.83 11.84
N ALA A 390 -8.01 17.33 13.01
CA ALA A 390 -7.75 18.72 13.38
C ALA A 390 -6.25 19.03 13.49
N ALA A 391 -5.43 18.07 13.94
CA ALA A 391 -3.97 18.21 13.93
C ALA A 391 -3.41 18.21 12.50
N ALA A 392 -3.92 17.37 11.59
CA ALA A 392 -3.52 17.37 10.18
C ALA A 392 -3.80 18.72 9.51
N VAL A 393 -4.99 19.29 9.76
CA VAL A 393 -5.38 20.61 9.25
C VAL A 393 -4.42 21.69 9.73
N ARG A 394 -4.07 21.70 11.02
CA ARG A 394 -3.11 22.66 11.57
C ARG A 394 -1.73 22.52 10.92
N ALA A 395 -1.24 21.30 10.78
CA ALA A 395 0.07 21.05 10.17
C ALA A 395 0.13 21.47 8.70
N LEU A 396 -0.93 21.17 7.92
CA LEU A 396 -1.03 21.59 6.52
C LEU A 396 -1.16 23.12 6.39
N PHE A 397 -1.90 23.76 7.30
CA PHE A 397 -2.06 25.20 7.32
C PHE A 397 -0.78 25.95 7.72
N GLU A 398 -0.01 25.40 8.66
CA GLU A 398 1.29 25.92 9.05
C GLU A 398 2.26 25.95 7.86
N LYS A 399 2.32 24.86 7.09
CA LYS A 399 3.18 24.69 5.90
C LYS A 399 2.53 25.13 4.59
N ILE A 400 1.45 25.91 4.63
CA ILE A 400 0.68 26.22 3.43
C ILE A 400 1.42 27.14 2.45
N VAL A 401 2.45 27.86 2.92
CA VAL A 401 3.28 28.71 2.08
C VAL A 401 4.08 27.89 1.08
N ASP A 402 4.43 26.66 1.44
CA ASP A 402 5.27 25.77 0.64
C ASP A 402 4.41 24.69 -0.05
N LEU A 403 3.19 24.45 0.41
CA LEU A 403 2.29 23.46 -0.19
C LEU A 403 2.02 23.77 -1.67
N ASP A 404 2.05 22.80 -2.58
CA ASP A 404 1.75 23.02 -4.00
C ASP A 404 0.37 23.69 -4.23
N MET A 405 0.24 24.51 -5.29
CA MET A 405 -0.96 25.30 -5.56
C MET A 405 -2.22 24.45 -5.83
N GLU A 406 -2.07 23.31 -6.50
CA GLU A 406 -3.17 22.37 -6.72
C GLU A 406 -3.51 21.65 -5.41
N CYS A 407 -2.50 21.28 -4.61
CA CYS A 407 -2.72 20.75 -3.26
C CYS A 407 -3.46 21.75 -2.35
N ARG A 408 -3.09 23.05 -2.35
CA ARG A 408 -3.81 24.11 -1.62
C ARG A 408 -5.28 24.18 -2.03
N THR A 409 -5.55 24.13 -3.33
CA THR A 409 -6.91 24.19 -3.87
C THR A 409 -7.75 23.00 -3.39
N ARG A 410 -7.19 21.78 -3.44
CA ARG A 410 -7.86 20.58 -2.92
C ARG A 410 -8.06 20.64 -1.41
N PHE A 411 -7.10 21.17 -0.67
CA PHE A 411 -7.19 21.34 0.77
C PHE A 411 -8.33 22.31 1.16
N ILE A 412 -8.44 23.47 0.48
CA ILE A 412 -9.55 24.43 0.65
C ILE A 412 -10.90 23.76 0.37
N LEU A 413 -11.00 23.04 -0.75
CA LEU A 413 -12.24 22.38 -1.16
C LEU A 413 -12.67 21.30 -0.16
N TRP A 414 -11.72 20.47 0.29
CA TRP A 414 -11.98 19.46 1.29
C TRP A 414 -12.36 20.08 2.64
N PHE A 415 -11.62 21.09 3.11
CA PHE A 415 -11.80 21.64 4.45
C PHE A 415 -13.13 22.37 4.60
N SER A 416 -13.49 23.23 3.64
CA SER A 416 -14.80 23.89 3.60
C SER A 416 -15.96 22.88 3.53
N HIS A 417 -15.81 21.80 2.74
CA HIS A 417 -16.81 20.74 2.70
C HIS A 417 -16.89 19.98 4.04
N HIS A 418 -15.75 19.68 4.66
CA HIS A 418 -15.68 19.03 5.96
C HIS A 418 -16.41 19.86 7.02
N LEU A 419 -16.07 21.14 7.18
CA LEU A 419 -16.70 22.03 8.14
C LEU A 419 -18.22 22.13 7.96
N SER A 420 -18.72 22.18 6.72
CA SER A 420 -20.17 22.22 6.47
C SER A 420 -20.93 20.99 6.99
N ASN A 421 -20.25 19.84 7.15
CA ASN A 421 -20.80 18.62 7.74
C ASN A 421 -20.67 18.57 9.27
N PHE A 422 -19.85 19.45 9.86
CA PHE A 422 -19.62 19.58 11.32
C PHE A 422 -20.05 20.96 11.83
N GLN A 423 -21.18 21.45 11.32
CA GLN A 423 -21.83 22.68 11.78
C GLN A 423 -20.98 23.96 11.62
N PHE A 424 -19.98 23.95 10.75
CA PHE A 424 -19.06 25.08 10.50
C PHE A 424 -18.21 25.45 11.73
N ILE A 425 -17.98 24.48 12.63
CA ILE A 425 -17.23 24.72 13.88
C ILE A 425 -15.73 24.54 13.62
N TRP A 426 -14.97 25.62 13.78
CA TRP A 426 -13.51 25.63 13.83
C TRP A 426 -13.05 26.73 14.81
N PRO A 427 -11.97 26.53 15.59
CA PRO A 427 -11.43 27.57 16.47
C PRO A 427 -10.68 28.65 15.67
N TRP A 428 -11.41 29.47 14.91
CA TRP A 428 -10.85 30.52 14.04
C TRP A 428 -9.96 31.53 14.78
N GLU A 429 -10.17 31.73 16.07
CA GLU A 429 -9.34 32.60 16.90
C GLU A 429 -7.86 32.14 16.96
N GLU A 430 -7.58 30.84 16.81
CA GLU A 430 -6.21 30.33 16.69
C GLU A 430 -5.48 30.90 15.47
N TRP A 431 -6.21 31.34 14.44
CA TRP A 431 -5.68 31.87 13.19
C TRP A 431 -5.91 33.37 13.02
N ALA A 432 -6.34 34.08 14.07
CA ALA A 432 -6.63 35.52 13.97
C ALA A 432 -5.43 36.37 13.48
N TYR A 433 -4.20 35.90 13.74
CA TYR A 433 -2.96 36.54 13.30
C TYR A 433 -2.86 36.72 11.77
N VAL A 434 -3.60 35.94 10.98
CA VAL A 434 -3.59 36.09 9.51
C VAL A 434 -4.14 37.44 9.05
N LEU A 435 -4.90 38.14 9.89
CA LEU A 435 -5.42 39.48 9.59
C LEU A 435 -4.30 40.52 9.45
N ASP A 436 -3.18 40.31 10.15
CA ASP A 436 -1.99 41.16 10.14
C ASP A 436 -1.08 40.86 8.93
N LEU A 437 -1.29 39.72 8.26
CA LEU A 437 -0.54 39.34 7.07
C LEU A 437 -1.02 40.11 5.82
N PRO A 438 -0.16 40.32 4.80
CA PRO A 438 -0.57 40.89 3.52
C PRO A 438 -1.73 40.10 2.88
N ARG A 439 -2.57 40.77 2.08
CA ARG A 439 -3.75 40.16 1.43
C ARG A 439 -3.43 38.95 0.54
N TRP A 440 -2.21 38.89 0.03
CA TRP A 440 -1.70 37.81 -0.83
C TRP A 440 -0.96 36.71 -0.05
N ALA A 441 -0.86 36.80 1.28
CA ALA A 441 -0.21 35.76 2.07
C ALA A 441 -1.01 34.44 1.99
N PRO A 442 -0.37 33.29 1.70
CA PRO A 442 -1.07 32.01 1.51
C PRO A 442 -2.03 31.62 2.65
N GLN A 443 -1.63 31.83 3.91
CA GLN A 443 -2.48 31.57 5.07
C GLN A 443 -3.74 32.45 5.10
N ARG A 444 -3.61 33.75 4.78
CA ARG A 444 -4.75 34.67 4.73
C ARG A 444 -5.69 34.33 3.57
N VAL A 445 -5.14 34.03 2.40
CA VAL A 445 -5.90 33.61 1.21
C VAL A 445 -6.65 32.32 1.50
N PHE A 446 -6.03 31.34 2.15
CA PHE A 446 -6.68 30.08 2.53
C PHE A 446 -7.91 30.31 3.40
N VAL A 447 -7.77 31.08 4.49
CA VAL A 447 -8.90 31.37 5.39
C VAL A 447 -10.01 32.09 4.63
N GLN A 448 -9.68 33.08 3.81
CA GLN A 448 -10.66 33.79 2.98
C GLN A 448 -11.41 32.83 2.04
N GLU A 449 -10.70 32.01 1.27
CA GLU A 449 -11.26 31.08 0.28
C GLU A 449 -12.12 29.97 0.90
N VAL A 450 -11.79 29.56 2.14
CA VAL A 450 -12.59 28.62 2.92
C VAL A 450 -13.89 29.28 3.35
N LEU A 451 -13.85 30.45 4.00
CA LEU A 451 -15.04 31.17 4.45
C LEU A 451 -15.97 31.55 3.28
N GLU A 452 -15.41 31.99 2.15
CA GLU A 452 -16.19 32.27 0.93
C GLU A 452 -16.93 31.03 0.42
N ARG A 453 -16.32 29.84 0.52
CA ARG A 453 -16.96 28.57 0.18
C ARG A 453 -18.01 28.15 1.21
N GLU A 454 -17.77 28.37 2.49
CA GLU A 454 -18.76 28.12 3.52
C GLU A 454 -20.02 28.95 3.30
N VAL A 455 -19.90 30.20 2.83
CA VAL A 455 -21.05 31.03 2.44
C VAL A 455 -21.83 30.37 1.29
N ARG A 456 -21.14 29.77 0.31
CA ARG A 456 -21.80 29.05 -0.81
C ARG A 456 -22.47 27.74 -0.37
N LEU A 457 -21.91 27.08 0.64
CA LEU A 457 -22.48 25.89 1.27
C LEU A 457 -23.53 26.23 2.34
N SER A 458 -23.74 27.53 2.60
CA SER A 458 -24.68 28.05 3.59
C SER A 458 -25.25 29.41 3.17
N TYR A 459 -25.25 30.39 4.06
CA TYR A 459 -25.61 31.78 3.79
C TYR A 459 -24.79 32.73 4.67
N TRP A 460 -24.65 33.97 4.22
CA TRP A 460 -23.76 34.99 4.81
C TRP A 460 -23.97 35.16 6.33
N ASP A 461 -25.21 35.36 6.77
CA ASP A 461 -25.49 35.64 8.19
C ASP A 461 -25.12 34.48 9.13
N LYS A 462 -25.11 33.24 8.64
CA LYS A 462 -24.65 32.09 9.42
C LYS A 462 -23.13 32.04 9.49
N VAL A 463 -22.44 32.23 8.37
CA VAL A 463 -20.97 32.20 8.34
C VAL A 463 -20.38 33.39 9.09
N LYS A 464 -21.08 34.53 9.14
CA LYS A 464 -20.67 35.68 9.94
C LYS A 464 -20.67 35.42 11.47
N GLN A 465 -21.41 34.41 11.94
CA GLN A 465 -21.52 34.09 13.37
C GLN A 465 -20.46 33.11 13.87
N VAL A 466 -19.87 32.32 12.96
CA VAL A 466 -18.71 31.47 13.25
C VAL A 466 -17.44 32.28 13.08
#